data_AF-A0A9D1MJ97-F1
#
_entry.id   AF-A0A9D1MJ97-F1
#
_cell.length_a   1.000
_cell.length_b   1.000
_cell.length_c   1.000
_cell.angle_alpha   90.00
_cell.angle_beta   90.00
_cell.angle_gamma   90.00
#
_symmetry.space_group_name_H-M   'P 1'
#
loop_
_entity.id
_entity.type
_entity.pdbx_description
1 polymer ?
#
loop_
_entity_poly.entity_id
_entity_poly.type
_entity_poly.pdbx_seq_one_letter_code
_entity_poly.pdbx_strand_id
1 'polypeptide(L)'
;MREIKRLNIDWKKTGENLKLLRLDNLNLRRYVCWAHRKTHGRCLPPSDCEECSALDMDSQISRRELAEAMNVSLNTLVNWESGRSVPALEDLLLYCSMCGVSLKDLLILQD
;
A
#
# COMPACT_ATOMS: atom_id res chain seq x y z
N MET A 1 7.34 -38.74 -4.37
CA MET A 1 7.86 -37.54 -3.68
C MET A 1 7.66 -36.36 -4.63
N ARG A 2 6.98 -35.27 -4.23
CA ARG A 2 6.84 -34.11 -5.13
C ARG A 2 8.16 -33.33 -5.13
N GLU A 3 8.57 -32.88 -6.29
CA GLU A 3 9.72 -31.99 -6.45
C GLU A 3 9.41 -30.67 -5.74
N ILE A 4 10.22 -30.30 -4.75
CA ILE A 4 10.11 -29.01 -4.04
C ILE A 4 10.97 -28.01 -4.81
N LYS A 5 10.31 -27.03 -5.44
CA LYS A 5 11.00 -25.95 -6.17
C LYS A 5 11.11 -24.70 -5.30
N ARG A 6 12.27 -24.05 -5.34
CA ARG A 6 12.45 -22.72 -4.75
C ARG A 6 11.69 -21.70 -5.59
N LEU A 7 10.84 -20.91 -4.95
CA LEU A 7 10.16 -19.79 -5.59
C LEU A 7 11.02 -18.53 -5.45
N ASN A 8 11.18 -17.79 -6.56
CA ASN A 8 11.85 -16.51 -6.58
C ASN A 8 10.83 -15.40 -6.83
N ILE A 9 10.99 -14.27 -6.15
CA ILE A 9 10.09 -13.11 -6.29
C ILE A 9 10.60 -12.23 -7.44
N ASP A 10 9.71 -11.88 -8.36
CA ASP A 10 9.94 -10.82 -9.33
C ASP A 10 9.70 -9.46 -8.66
N TRP A 11 10.76 -8.88 -8.10
CA TRP A 11 10.66 -7.60 -7.39
C TRP A 11 10.30 -6.41 -8.28
N LYS A 12 10.52 -6.52 -9.60
CA LYS A 12 10.11 -5.47 -10.54
C LYS A 12 8.60 -5.47 -10.69
N LYS A 13 8.00 -6.63 -10.98
CA LYS A 13 6.54 -6.77 -11.08
C LYS A 13 5.84 -6.59 -9.72
N THR A 14 6.46 -7.05 -8.63
CA THR A 14 5.95 -6.80 -7.27
C THR A 14 5.93 -5.31 -6.94
N GLY A 15 6.96 -4.55 -7.35
CA GLY A 15 6.97 -3.09 -7.24
C GLY A 15 5.84 -2.42 -8.02
N GLU A 16 5.57 -2.90 -9.24
CA GLU A 16 4.43 -2.45 -10.04
C GLU A 16 3.09 -2.74 -9.35
N ASN A 17 2.93 -3.91 -8.72
CA ASN A 17 1.74 -4.23 -7.91
C ASN A 17 1.55 -3.27 -6.73
N LEU A 18 2.63 -2.94 -6.00
CA LEU A 18 2.57 -1.95 -4.92
C LEU A 18 2.03 -0.61 -5.44
N LYS A 19 2.55 -0.15 -6.59
CA LYS A 19 2.09 1.06 -7.25
C LYS A 19 0.62 0.98 -7.63
N LEU A 20 0.16 -0.13 -8.22
CA LEU A 20 -1.25 -0.31 -8.61
C LEU A 20 -2.17 -0.24 -7.39
N LEU A 21 -1.81 -0.93 -6.30
CA LEU A 21 -2.56 -0.86 -5.04
C LEU A 21 -2.61 0.57 -4.49
N ARG A 22 -1.51 1.34 -4.57
CA ARG A 22 -1.54 2.75 -4.18
C ARG A 22 -2.54 3.56 -5.01
N LEU A 23 -2.57 3.32 -6.32
CA LEU A 23 -3.42 4.11 -7.22
C LEU A 23 -4.89 3.73 -7.08
N ASP A 24 -5.21 2.45 -6.83
CA ASP A 24 -6.58 1.95 -6.88
C ASP A 24 -6.85 0.88 -5.81
N ASN A 25 -6.83 1.28 -4.54
CA ASN A 25 -7.29 0.43 -3.44
C ASN A 25 -8.06 1.25 -2.39
N LEU A 26 -9.36 0.93 -2.24
CA LEU A 26 -10.25 1.64 -1.34
C LEU A 26 -9.82 1.54 0.14
N ASN A 27 -9.34 0.37 0.59
CA ASN A 27 -8.92 0.16 1.97
C ASN A 27 -7.67 0.99 2.29
N LEU A 28 -6.70 1.00 1.38
CA LEU A 28 -5.48 1.79 1.53
C LEU A 28 -5.80 3.29 1.56
N ARG A 29 -6.71 3.77 0.70
CA ARG A 29 -7.17 5.16 0.73
C ARG A 29 -7.80 5.52 2.07
N ARG A 30 -8.67 4.66 2.60
CA ARG A 30 -9.30 4.85 3.93
C ARG A 30 -8.27 4.90 5.04
N TYR A 31 -7.28 4.00 5.01
CA TYR A 31 -6.20 3.97 5.99
C TYR A 31 -5.35 5.24 5.95
N VAL A 32 -4.91 5.66 4.76
CA VAL A 32 -4.10 6.87 4.58
C VAL A 32 -4.88 8.10 5.05
N CYS A 33 -6.16 8.23 4.69
CA CYS A 33 -7.01 9.30 5.21
C CYS A 33 -7.12 9.29 6.74
N TRP A 34 -7.31 8.10 7.33
CA TRP A 34 -7.32 7.95 8.79
C TRP A 34 -6.01 8.45 9.41
N ALA A 35 -4.86 8.05 8.85
CA ALA A 35 -3.54 8.47 9.31
C ALA A 35 -3.34 9.99 9.22
N HIS A 36 -3.94 10.62 8.21
CA HIS A 36 -3.87 12.07 7.96
C HIS A 36 -5.05 12.87 8.52
N ARG A 37 -5.92 12.29 9.38
CA ARG A 37 -7.16 12.94 9.89
C ARG A 37 -6.99 14.38 10.43
N LYS A 38 -5.80 14.75 10.89
CA LYS A 38 -5.52 16.08 11.47
C LYS A 38 -5.40 17.21 10.45
N THR A 39 -5.08 16.94 9.18
CA THR A 39 -4.72 18.00 8.22
C THR A 39 -5.91 18.65 7.50
N HIS A 40 -7.04 17.95 7.38
CA HIS A 40 -8.15 18.46 6.55
C HIS A 40 -9.40 18.89 7.31
N GLY A 41 -9.49 18.68 8.63
CA GLY A 41 -10.62 19.17 9.46
C GLY A 41 -12.02 18.71 9.02
N ARG A 42 -12.11 17.75 8.09
CA ARG A 42 -13.35 17.39 7.37
C ARG A 42 -13.93 16.01 7.73
N CYS A 43 -13.14 15.06 8.23
CA CYS A 43 -13.69 13.85 8.84
C CYS A 43 -13.88 14.13 10.35
N LEU A 44 -15.07 14.62 10.72
CA LEU A 44 -15.44 14.91 12.11
C LEU A 44 -15.82 13.61 12.84
N PRO A 45 -15.58 13.50 14.16
CA PRO A 45 -16.21 12.45 14.97
C PRO A 45 -17.75 12.61 14.92
N PRO A 46 -18.54 11.52 14.89
CA PRO A 46 -18.18 10.13 15.07
C PRO A 46 -18.01 9.35 13.74
N SER A 47 -18.03 10.01 12.58
CA SER A 47 -18.03 9.29 11.31
C SER A 47 -16.68 8.61 11.09
N ASP A 48 -16.68 7.28 11.20
CA ASP A 48 -15.58 6.46 10.74
C ASP A 48 -15.25 6.79 9.28
N CYS A 49 -14.00 6.59 8.88
CA CYS A 49 -13.57 6.87 7.49
C CYS A 49 -14.33 6.00 6.46
N GLU A 50 -15.16 5.08 6.91
CA GLU A 50 -16.13 4.33 6.11
C GLU A 50 -17.20 5.22 5.47
N GLU A 51 -17.61 6.29 6.16
CA GLU A 51 -18.69 7.21 5.75
C GLU A 51 -18.19 8.63 5.43
N CYS A 52 -16.86 8.86 5.39
CA CYS A 52 -16.31 10.20 5.14
C CYS A 52 -16.56 10.63 3.68
N SER A 53 -17.69 11.31 3.43
CA SER A 53 -18.11 11.88 2.14
C SER A 53 -17.22 13.03 1.65
N ALA A 54 -16.31 13.52 2.50
CA ALA A 54 -15.41 14.62 2.21
C ALA A 54 -14.12 14.20 1.46
N LEU A 55 -13.83 12.90 1.43
CA LEU A 55 -12.88 12.38 0.46
C LEU A 55 -13.64 12.21 -0.84
N ASP A 56 -13.23 12.96 -1.85
CA ASP A 56 -13.38 12.52 -3.22
C ASP A 56 -12.61 11.20 -3.36
N MET A 57 -13.29 10.08 -3.03
CA MET A 57 -12.73 8.73 -3.05
C MET A 57 -12.38 8.28 -4.47
N ASP A 58 -12.61 9.13 -5.46
CA ASP A 58 -12.18 8.96 -6.84
C ASP A 58 -10.71 9.40 -7.05
N SER A 59 -10.10 10.09 -6.07
CA SER A 59 -8.70 10.49 -6.14
C SER A 59 -7.72 9.36 -5.74
N GLN A 60 -6.59 9.30 -6.43
CA GLN A 60 -5.48 8.40 -6.14
C GLN A 60 -4.61 9.00 -5.04
N ILE A 61 -4.20 8.20 -4.05
CA ILE A 61 -3.27 8.70 -3.01
C ILE A 61 -1.87 8.92 -3.60
N SER A 62 -1.24 10.04 -3.25
CA SER A 62 0.13 10.34 -3.65
C SER A 62 1.12 9.45 -2.90
N ARG A 63 2.33 9.30 -3.46
CA ARG A 63 3.42 8.61 -2.77
C ARG A 63 3.80 9.28 -1.45
N ARG A 64 3.68 10.60 -1.37
CA ARG A 64 4.04 11.34 -0.16
C ARG A 64 3.10 10.99 0.99
N GLU A 65 1.79 11.03 0.73
CA GLU A 65 0.78 10.68 1.73
C GLU A 65 0.95 9.25 2.23
N LEU A 66 1.20 8.29 1.31
CA LEU A 66 1.44 6.91 1.70
C LEU A 66 2.74 6.73 2.49
N ALA A 67 3.84 7.38 2.06
CA ALA A 67 5.12 7.29 2.75
C ALA A 67 5.02 7.84 4.18
N GLU A 68 4.32 8.94 4.38
CA GLU A 68 4.04 9.51 5.70
C GLU A 68 3.17 8.56 6.55
N ALA A 69 2.12 7.96 5.98
CA ALA A 69 1.26 7.00 6.67
C ALA A 69 2.00 5.70 7.07
N MET A 70 3.00 5.29 6.29
CA MET A 70 3.85 4.13 6.56
C MET A 70 5.09 4.47 7.40
N ASN A 71 5.33 5.75 7.72
CA ASN A 71 6.54 6.22 8.39
C ASN A 71 7.84 5.82 7.66
N VAL A 72 7.86 5.94 6.33
CA VAL A 72 9.04 5.72 5.48
C VAL A 72 9.38 6.96 4.67
N SER A 73 10.59 7.04 4.15
CA SER A 73 10.95 8.16 3.26
C SER A 73 10.21 8.06 1.92
N LEU A 74 9.91 9.20 1.29
CA LEU A 74 9.35 9.22 -0.06
C LEU A 74 10.23 8.45 -1.07
N ASN A 75 11.55 8.57 -0.96
CA ASN A 75 12.49 7.85 -1.81
C ASN A 75 12.43 6.34 -1.61
N THR A 76 12.25 5.88 -0.37
CA THR A 76 12.05 4.46 -0.05
C THR A 76 10.85 3.91 -0.81
N LEU A 77 9.70 4.59 -0.73
CA LEU A 77 8.49 4.17 -1.43
C LEU A 77 8.64 4.22 -2.96
N VAL A 78 9.31 5.24 -3.51
CA VAL A 78 9.61 5.33 -4.95
C VAL A 78 10.48 4.15 -5.41
N ASN A 79 11.48 3.77 -4.62
CA ASN A 79 12.36 2.65 -4.97
C ASN A 79 11.63 1.31 -4.86
N TRP A 80 10.73 1.14 -3.89
CA TRP A 80 9.86 -0.03 -3.79
C TRP A 80 8.93 -0.17 -4.99
N GLU A 81 8.20 0.90 -5.36
CA GLU A 81 7.27 0.89 -6.50
C GLU A 81 7.95 0.71 -7.87
N SER A 82 9.27 0.95 -7.94
CA SER A 82 10.06 0.72 -9.16
C SER A 82 10.85 -0.59 -9.12
N GLY A 83 10.74 -1.36 -8.03
CA GLY A 83 11.49 -2.60 -7.83
C GLY A 83 13.00 -2.42 -7.68
N ARG A 84 13.48 -1.19 -7.45
CA ARG A 84 14.91 -0.87 -7.28
C ARG A 84 15.43 -1.27 -5.91
N SER A 85 14.56 -1.30 -4.91
CA SER A 85 14.87 -1.82 -3.58
C SER A 85 13.73 -2.70 -3.09
N VAL A 86 14.07 -3.64 -2.22
CA VAL A 86 13.15 -4.62 -1.66
C VAL A 86 12.62 -4.10 -0.32
N PRO A 87 11.29 -4.04 -0.11
CA PRO A 87 10.72 -3.74 1.21
C PRO A 87 11.05 -4.84 2.21
N ALA A 88 11.14 -4.50 3.50
CA ALA A 88 11.24 -5.51 4.54
C ALA A 88 9.94 -6.31 4.65
N LEU A 89 9.98 -7.48 5.27
CA LEU A 89 8.79 -8.32 5.41
C LEU A 89 7.70 -7.60 6.21
N GLU A 90 8.09 -6.86 7.25
CA GLU A 90 7.23 -6.05 8.10
C GLU A 90 6.49 -4.99 7.29
N ASP A 91 7.19 -4.33 6.35
CA ASP A 91 6.61 -3.32 5.47
C ASP A 91 5.59 -3.95 4.50
N LEU A 92 5.90 -5.13 3.95
CA LEU A 92 4.98 -5.88 3.09
C LEU A 92 3.72 -6.30 3.85
N LEU A 93 3.87 -6.80 5.08
CA LEU A 93 2.74 -7.19 5.93
C LEU A 93 1.88 -5.99 6.31
N LEU A 94 2.49 -4.84 6.59
CA LEU A 94 1.77 -3.59 6.80
C LEU A 94 1.00 -3.19 5.53
N TYR A 95 1.64 -3.25 4.36
CA TYR A 95 1.00 -2.96 3.07
C TYR A 95 -0.22 -3.86 2.82
N CYS A 96 -0.07 -5.16 3.02
CA CYS A 96 -1.13 -6.15 2.94
C CYS A 96 -2.29 -5.82 3.89
N SER A 97 -1.98 -5.48 5.14
CA SER A 97 -2.98 -5.15 6.17
C SER A 97 -3.77 -3.89 5.81
N MET A 98 -3.10 -2.85 5.33
CA MET A 98 -3.76 -1.61 4.89
C MET A 98 -4.63 -1.82 3.63
N CYS A 99 -4.19 -2.68 2.71
CA CYS A 99 -4.90 -2.94 1.46
C CYS A 99 -6.03 -3.98 1.60
N GLY A 100 -6.01 -4.79 2.66
CA GLY A 100 -6.91 -5.93 2.82
C GLY A 100 -6.60 -7.09 1.86
N VAL A 101 -5.32 -7.32 1.55
CA VAL A 101 -4.87 -8.40 0.64
C VAL A 101 -3.86 -9.31 1.33
N SER A 102 -3.65 -10.53 0.84
CA SER A 102 -2.61 -11.42 1.37
C SER A 102 -1.25 -11.16 0.71
N LEU A 103 -0.18 -11.67 1.32
CA LEU A 103 1.17 -11.59 0.73
C LEU A 103 1.25 -12.32 -0.63
N LYS A 104 0.42 -13.36 -0.84
CA LYS A 104 0.37 -14.09 -2.12
C LYS A 104 -0.27 -13.27 -3.23
N ASP A 105 -1.20 -12.38 -2.90
CA ASP A 105 -1.83 -11.48 -3.88
C ASP A 105 -0.87 -10.35 -4.27
N LEU A 106 0.02 -9.99 -3.36
CA LEU A 106 0.99 -8.92 -3.56
C LEU A 106 2.23 -9.37 -4.34
N LEU A 107 2.81 -10.51 -3.97
CA LEU A 107 4.08 -11.00 -4.52
C LEU A 107 3.88 -11.65 -5.89
N ILE A 108 4.67 -11.21 -6.87
CA ILE A 108 4.76 -11.88 -8.17
C ILE A 108 5.93 -12.85 -8.14
N LEU A 109 5.67 -14.10 -8.50
CA LEU A 109 6.69 -15.15 -8.58
C LEU A 109 7.22 -15.26 -10.00
N GLN A 110 8.52 -15.53 -10.13
CA GLN A 110 9.13 -15.90 -11.41
C GLN A 110 8.77 -17.34 -11.75
N ASP A 111 8.52 -17.60 -13.03
CA ASP A 111 8.36 -18.95 -13.59
C ASP A 111 9.69 -19.73 -13.61
#